data_AF-A0A929IB37-F1
#
_entry.id   AF-A0A929IB37-F1
#
_cell.length_a   1.000
_cell.length_b   1.000
_cell.length_c   1.000
_cell.angle_alpha   90.00
_cell.angle_beta   90.00
_cell.angle_gamma   90.00
#
_symmetry.space_group_name_H-M   'P 1'
#
loop_
_entity.id
_entity.type
_entity.pdbx_description
1 polymer ?
#
loop_
_entity_poly.entity_id
_entity_poly.type
_entity_poly.pdbx_seq_one_letter_code
_entity_poly.pdbx_strand_id
1 'polypeptide(L)'
;MEFLISLDPESNLSLQHQIRQKLVEAILSGALPAGERLVSSRKLCQQLKVSRNTVVLAFSQLVDEGYLLSRERSGLFVNTKILEGRIGYSVKPSEPKVERQRWQKKIKISGLDAQRFTFPDDWQNHPYPFIDGYFDASLYPVAQWQEASRLAFGALQTHQIAAESDADDPMLINEIRTKILPRRGISANRDEILITSGSHHAIYLLANLLSNKRTRVAMEDPGSPALRSSLTLTRSIIQPQPIDEHGLIIDDRLNDCDLIFVTPSHQLPTAVTMPMERRKQLIEQARRLDQLIIEDDSECERNYLAAPQPAIRSLDDENRVIYLSSLPKALAPGLGLGFIVAAPSLIKEARRLRRLMVGNPPKSNQRTAAFFISLGHYDAFMSRINKIFSQRWNALRDALNHYLPDSIKTIPNQGGTAFWVSCPAQLSVQDLVSEAAKSGILIEPVADYYSDPEYFQNHADEQCFRMGVTSLDESKIRPGVKKLAELIRELSGKQWLTLENHPYKPLSGEQIRAQLTGATLLTKTVYGAPCTIELKMNGEMVGCAGHADEEHDTGNWWIEDNRWFRQWEDWAYGEKLGFYVTVHENRISWFNQNGRIIDTAVIKQNASSKTQLV
;
A
#
# COMPACT_ATOMS: atom_id res chain seq x y z
N MET A 1 23.36 40.26 -25.51
CA MET A 1 22.93 39.24 -24.54
C MET A 1 21.91 38.34 -25.19
N GLU A 2 22.35 37.19 -25.71
CA GLU A 2 21.49 36.16 -26.27
C GLU A 2 20.94 35.31 -25.12
N PHE A 3 19.64 35.44 -24.86
CA PHE A 3 18.93 34.67 -23.85
C PHE A 3 18.68 33.25 -24.35
N LEU A 4 19.40 32.26 -23.81
CA LEU A 4 19.06 30.85 -24.02
C LEU A 4 17.97 30.44 -23.01
N ILE A 5 16.79 31.03 -23.16
CA ILE A 5 15.57 30.46 -22.59
C ILE A 5 15.32 29.15 -23.35
N SER A 6 15.50 28.03 -22.68
CA SER A 6 15.17 26.71 -23.22
C SER A 6 13.74 26.36 -22.79
N LEU A 7 12.92 26.00 -23.76
CA LEU A 7 11.57 25.46 -23.54
C LEU A 7 11.66 23.94 -23.60
N ASP A 8 10.97 23.29 -22.68
CA ASP A 8 10.93 21.83 -22.59
C ASP A 8 9.65 21.34 -23.29
N PRO A 9 9.76 20.65 -24.44
CA PRO A 9 8.62 20.08 -25.16
C PRO A 9 7.91 18.97 -24.36
N GLU A 10 8.61 18.30 -23.47
CA GLU A 10 8.08 17.19 -22.66
C GLU A 10 7.41 17.67 -21.36
N SER A 11 7.43 18.99 -21.10
CA SER A 11 6.80 19.57 -19.93
C SER A 11 5.27 19.64 -20.06
N ASN A 12 4.57 19.27 -18.99
CA ASN A 12 3.11 19.42 -18.89
C ASN A 12 2.63 20.88 -18.77
N LEU A 13 3.54 21.86 -18.67
CA LEU A 13 3.20 23.28 -18.62
C LEU A 13 3.02 23.84 -20.03
N SER A 14 2.00 24.69 -20.22
CA SER A 14 1.85 25.42 -21.49
C SER A 14 3.05 26.32 -21.75
N LEU A 15 3.38 26.53 -23.03
CA LEU A 15 4.52 27.36 -23.45
C LEU A 15 4.47 28.77 -22.83
N GLN A 16 3.27 29.33 -22.62
CA GLN A 16 3.09 30.60 -21.92
C GLN A 16 3.61 30.55 -20.47
N HIS A 17 3.27 29.49 -19.73
CA HIS A 17 3.72 29.31 -18.35
C HIS A 17 5.23 29.08 -18.28
N GLN A 18 5.80 28.29 -19.19
CA GLN A 18 7.25 28.07 -19.26
C GLN A 18 8.01 29.38 -19.52
N ILE A 19 7.56 30.19 -20.49
CA ILE A 19 8.16 31.50 -20.79
C ILE A 19 8.08 32.41 -19.57
N ARG A 20 6.91 32.48 -18.92
CA ARG A 20 6.72 33.28 -17.71
C ARG A 20 7.68 32.84 -16.61
N GLN A 21 7.75 31.53 -16.32
CA GLN A 21 8.63 30.97 -15.29
C GLN A 21 10.10 31.33 -15.56
N LYS A 22 10.58 31.15 -16.79
CA LYS A 22 11.98 31.42 -17.14
C LYS A 22 12.33 32.90 -17.07
N LEU A 23 11.40 33.80 -17.42
CA LEU A 23 11.59 35.24 -17.28
C LEU A 23 11.62 35.66 -15.81
N VAL A 24 10.75 35.10 -14.97
CA VAL A 24 10.78 35.32 -13.52
C VAL A 24 12.10 34.83 -12.94
N GLU A 25 12.52 33.59 -13.24
CA GLU A 25 13.81 33.04 -12.80
C GLU A 25 14.99 33.95 -13.20
N ALA A 26 14.99 34.46 -14.43
CA ALA A 26 16.05 35.34 -14.91
C ALA A 26 16.06 36.71 -14.23
N ILE A 27 14.89 37.32 -14.00
CA ILE A 27 14.78 38.57 -13.24
C ILE A 27 15.25 38.38 -11.79
N LEU A 28 14.80 37.30 -11.13
CA LEU A 28 15.06 37.07 -9.72
C LEU A 28 16.51 36.63 -9.41
N SER A 29 17.17 35.95 -10.35
CA SER A 29 18.60 35.58 -10.26
C SER A 29 19.54 36.72 -10.64
N GLY A 30 19.02 37.82 -11.18
CA GLY A 30 19.82 38.94 -11.69
C GLY A 30 20.42 38.70 -13.08
N ALA A 31 20.10 37.59 -13.74
CA ALA A 31 20.45 37.36 -15.15
C ALA A 31 19.74 38.34 -16.10
N LEU A 32 18.57 38.85 -15.71
CA LEU A 32 17.94 40.05 -16.25
C LEU A 32 18.07 41.20 -15.22
N PRO A 33 19.06 42.08 -15.39
CA PRO A 33 19.26 43.24 -14.53
C PRO A 33 18.02 44.13 -14.37
N ALA A 34 17.88 44.69 -13.18
CA ALA A 34 16.85 45.66 -12.86
C ALA A 34 16.92 46.86 -13.81
N GLY A 35 15.77 47.31 -14.34
CA GLY A 35 15.71 48.43 -15.27
C GLY A 35 16.21 48.13 -16.69
N GLU A 36 16.67 46.90 -16.97
CA GLU A 36 17.07 46.51 -18.33
C GLU A 36 15.85 46.37 -19.24
N ARG A 37 16.03 46.76 -20.51
CA ARG A 37 15.01 46.63 -21.55
C ARG A 37 14.91 45.19 -22.01
N LEU A 38 13.71 44.62 -21.93
CA LEU A 38 13.44 43.28 -22.43
C LEU A 38 13.39 43.25 -23.96
N VAL A 39 13.75 42.09 -24.54
CA VAL A 39 13.60 41.84 -25.98
C VAL A 39 12.14 42.00 -26.42
N SER A 40 11.93 42.44 -27.67
CA SER A 40 10.58 42.60 -28.20
C SER A 40 9.88 41.24 -28.36
N SER A 41 8.55 41.23 -28.28
CA SER A 41 7.77 39.99 -28.44
C SER A 41 8.02 39.30 -29.78
N ARG A 42 8.28 40.07 -30.85
CA ARG A 42 8.66 39.55 -32.18
C ARG A 42 10.03 38.87 -32.17
N LYS A 43 11.01 39.46 -31.49
CA LYS A 43 12.36 38.91 -31.41
C LYS A 43 12.37 37.63 -30.56
N LEU A 44 11.68 37.65 -29.42
CA LEU A 44 11.63 36.49 -28.53
C LEU A 44 10.85 35.32 -29.16
N CYS A 45 9.75 35.58 -29.88
CA CYS A 45 9.02 34.50 -30.56
C CYS A 45 9.83 33.85 -31.68
N GLN A 46 10.67 34.61 -32.40
CA GLN A 46 11.60 34.08 -33.41
C GLN A 46 12.69 33.22 -32.78
N GLN A 47 13.28 33.66 -31.66
CA GLN A 47 14.32 32.92 -30.95
C GLN A 47 13.79 31.59 -30.38
N LEU A 48 12.59 31.61 -29.80
CA LEU A 48 11.95 30.43 -29.19
C LEU A 48 11.18 29.57 -30.19
N LYS A 49 11.01 30.02 -31.44
CA LYS A 49 10.20 29.37 -32.48
C LYS A 49 8.75 29.08 -32.01
N VAL A 50 8.13 30.04 -31.33
CA VAL A 50 6.74 29.95 -30.83
C VAL A 50 5.83 31.03 -31.43
N SER A 51 4.51 30.88 -31.26
CA SER A 51 3.55 31.93 -31.64
C SER A 51 3.80 33.24 -30.90
N ARG A 52 3.70 34.36 -31.61
CA ARG A 52 3.82 35.71 -31.02
C ARG A 52 2.77 35.94 -29.92
N ASN A 53 1.57 35.39 -30.05
CA ASN A 53 0.51 35.55 -29.05
C ASN A 53 0.90 34.94 -27.69
N THR A 54 1.58 33.79 -27.69
CA THR A 54 2.07 33.13 -26.47
C THR A 54 3.01 34.03 -25.67
N VAL A 55 3.94 34.70 -26.38
CA VAL A 55 4.90 35.63 -25.76
C VAL A 55 4.21 36.90 -25.29
N VAL A 56 3.26 37.43 -26.06
CA VAL A 56 2.50 38.63 -25.67
C VAL A 56 1.67 38.37 -24.41
N LEU A 57 1.00 37.22 -24.29
CA LEU A 57 0.24 36.85 -23.11
C LEU A 57 1.15 36.70 -21.87
N ALA A 58 2.31 36.06 -22.02
CA ALA A 58 3.29 35.95 -20.94
C ALA A 58 3.80 37.33 -20.48
N PHE A 59 4.09 38.23 -21.43
CA PHE A 59 4.50 39.61 -21.11
C PHE A 59 3.39 40.43 -20.45
N SER A 60 2.15 40.33 -20.94
CA SER A 60 1.00 41.05 -20.35
C SER A 60 0.86 40.68 -18.88
N GLN A 61 0.87 39.38 -18.59
CA GLN A 61 0.77 38.90 -17.22
C GLN A 61 1.92 39.37 -16.32
N LEU A 62 3.15 39.39 -16.82
CA LEU A 62 4.31 39.93 -16.07
C LEU A 62 4.23 41.44 -15.86
N VAL A 63 3.56 42.18 -16.75
CA VAL A 63 3.27 43.61 -16.53
C VAL A 63 2.19 43.76 -15.46
N ASP A 64 1.10 42.99 -15.54
CA ASP A 64 -0.01 43.02 -14.59
C ASP A 64 0.43 42.65 -13.17
N GLU A 65 1.34 41.67 -13.05
CA GLU A 65 1.95 41.22 -11.79
C GLU A 65 3.12 42.13 -11.33
N GLY A 66 3.50 43.12 -12.13
CA GLY A 66 4.51 44.13 -11.77
C GLY A 66 5.98 43.69 -11.89
N TYR A 67 6.27 42.55 -12.53
CA TYR A 67 7.65 42.15 -12.88
C TYR A 67 8.23 43.03 -14.00
N LEU A 68 7.39 43.50 -14.91
CA LEU A 68 7.76 44.36 -16.02
C LEU A 68 7.01 45.69 -15.97
N LEU A 69 7.64 46.74 -16.48
CA LEU A 69 7.04 48.06 -16.70
C LEU A 69 6.94 48.32 -18.20
N SER A 70 5.73 48.63 -18.66
CA SER A 70 5.50 49.10 -20.03
C SER A 70 5.77 50.60 -20.10
N ARG A 71 6.68 51.01 -21.00
CA ARG A 71 6.93 52.42 -21.31
C ARG A 71 6.50 52.70 -22.74
N GLU A 72 5.63 53.70 -22.92
CA GLU A 72 5.06 54.05 -24.23
C GLU A 72 6.18 54.28 -25.25
N ARG A 73 6.06 53.64 -26.43
CA ARG A 73 7.03 53.71 -27.55
C ARG A 73 8.47 53.28 -27.23
N SER A 74 8.72 52.84 -26.00
CA SER A 74 10.06 52.53 -25.47
C SER A 74 10.23 51.04 -25.16
N GLY A 75 9.15 50.29 -24.98
CA GLY A 75 9.16 48.84 -24.77
C GLY A 75 8.95 48.42 -23.31
N LEU A 76 9.31 47.17 -22.99
CA LEU A 76 9.18 46.58 -21.66
C LEU A 76 10.52 46.63 -20.92
N PHE A 77 10.47 46.96 -19.63
CA PHE A 77 11.65 47.07 -18.77
C PHE A 77 11.45 46.26 -17.50
N VAL A 78 12.50 45.64 -16.97
CA VAL A 78 12.43 44.95 -15.67
C VAL A 78 12.13 45.96 -14.57
N ASN A 79 11.08 45.72 -13.78
CA ASN A 79 10.70 46.63 -12.71
C ASN A 79 11.76 46.61 -11.60
N THR A 80 12.38 47.76 -11.31
CA THR A 80 13.42 47.86 -10.27
C THR A 80 12.87 47.56 -8.88
N LYS A 81 11.58 47.86 -8.63
CA LYS A 81 10.92 47.68 -7.33
C LYS A 81 10.74 46.21 -6.94
N ILE A 82 10.71 45.28 -7.89
CA ILE A 82 10.49 43.85 -7.60
C ILE A 82 11.72 43.19 -6.92
N LEU A 83 12.88 43.83 -7.03
CA LEU A 83 14.14 43.38 -6.43
C LEU A 83 14.50 44.18 -5.16
N GLU A 84 13.74 45.23 -4.83
CA GLU A 84 13.91 45.99 -3.60
C GLU A 84 13.62 45.10 -2.38
N GLY A 85 14.50 45.14 -1.36
CA GLY A 85 14.39 44.32 -0.15
C GLY A 85 15.00 42.91 -0.24
N ARG A 86 15.59 42.52 -1.37
CA ARG A 86 16.32 41.25 -1.49
C ARG A 86 17.77 41.39 -1.02
N ILE A 87 18.19 40.48 -0.14
CA ILE A 87 19.60 40.35 0.25
C ILE A 87 20.31 39.56 -0.86
N GLY A 88 21.38 40.10 -1.43
CA GLY A 88 22.13 39.46 -2.51
C GLY A 88 22.57 38.03 -2.14
N TYR A 89 22.25 37.07 -2.99
CA TYR A 89 22.60 35.66 -2.78
C TYR A 89 23.98 35.38 -3.40
N SER A 90 25.00 35.17 -2.56
CA SER A 90 26.28 34.60 -2.99
C SER A 90 26.42 33.21 -2.39
N VAL A 91 26.44 32.18 -3.24
CA VAL A 91 26.70 30.81 -2.80
C VAL A 91 28.19 30.71 -2.51
N LYS A 92 28.57 30.75 -1.22
CA LYS A 92 29.89 30.27 -0.80
C LYS A 92 29.82 28.74 -0.75
N PRO A 93 30.72 28.02 -1.45
CA PRO A 93 30.81 26.57 -1.29
C PRO A 93 31.14 26.24 0.17
N SER A 94 30.25 25.53 0.87
CA SER A 94 30.53 25.01 2.22
C SER A 94 31.12 23.61 2.11
N GLU A 95 32.15 23.30 2.91
CA GLU A 95 32.72 21.95 2.98
C GLU A 95 31.76 20.98 3.71
N PRO A 96 31.26 19.92 3.04
CA PRO A 96 30.18 19.07 3.58
C PRO A 96 30.58 18.21 4.80
N LYS A 97 31.88 17.98 5.03
CA LYS A 97 32.36 17.12 6.15
C LYS A 97 32.22 17.77 7.52
N VAL A 98 32.51 19.07 7.65
CA VAL A 98 32.44 19.81 8.92
C VAL A 98 30.99 19.96 9.40
N GLU A 99 30.06 20.13 8.46
CA GLU A 99 28.64 20.26 8.72
C GLU A 99 28.04 18.97 9.30
N ARG A 100 28.35 17.81 8.70
CA ARG A 100 27.81 16.51 9.14
C ARG A 100 28.18 16.21 10.60
N GLN A 101 29.43 16.44 10.99
CA GLN A 101 29.89 16.23 12.38
C GLN A 101 29.20 17.17 13.38
N ARG A 102 28.96 18.43 12.98
CA ARG A 102 28.26 19.41 13.82
C ARG A 102 26.85 18.95 14.15
N TRP A 103 26.10 18.49 13.15
CA TRP A 103 24.71 18.08 13.33
C TRP A 103 24.57 16.73 14.03
N GLN A 104 25.48 15.79 13.79
CA GLN A 104 25.54 14.52 14.55
C GLN A 104 25.62 14.75 16.07
N LYS A 105 26.32 15.80 16.54
CA LYS A 105 26.42 16.13 17.97
C LYS A 105 25.19 16.89 18.51
N LYS A 106 24.47 17.60 17.64
CA LYS A 106 23.36 18.50 18.04
C LYS A 106 22.00 17.82 18.02
N ILE A 107 21.78 16.86 17.13
CA ILE A 107 20.53 16.09 17.05
C ILE A 107 20.42 15.20 18.30
N LYS A 108 19.37 15.41 19.11
CA LYS A 108 19.14 14.68 20.37
C LYS A 108 18.27 13.44 20.21
N ILE A 109 17.53 13.38 19.11
CA ILE A 109 16.66 12.28 18.74
C ILE A 109 17.14 11.84 17.36
N SER A 110 17.79 10.69 17.29
CA SER A 110 18.34 10.12 16.07
C SER A 110 17.91 8.65 15.96
N GLY A 111 17.97 8.10 14.75
CA GLY A 111 17.68 6.69 14.53
C GLY A 111 16.21 6.30 14.69
N LEU A 112 15.29 7.26 14.82
CA LEU A 112 13.86 6.99 14.65
C LEU A 112 13.65 6.46 13.24
N ASP A 113 12.89 5.37 13.12
CA ASP A 113 12.59 4.75 11.83
C ASP A 113 13.85 4.20 11.11
N ALA A 114 14.99 4.03 11.80
CA ALA A 114 16.25 3.60 11.18
C ALA A 114 16.19 2.20 10.55
N GLN A 115 15.30 1.35 11.05
CA GLN A 115 15.08 0.01 10.51
C GLN A 115 14.00 -0.02 9.43
N ARG A 116 13.36 1.10 9.09
CA ARG A 116 12.30 1.09 8.10
C ARG A 116 12.81 0.78 6.71
N PHE A 117 12.08 -0.10 6.05
CA PHE A 117 12.22 -0.42 4.65
C PHE A 117 12.02 0.83 3.81
N THR A 118 13.01 1.08 2.97
CA THR A 118 13.00 2.17 1.99
C THR A 118 13.11 1.59 0.60
N PHE A 119 12.53 2.29 -0.35
CA PHE A 119 12.60 1.99 -1.76
C PHE A 119 12.87 3.28 -2.53
N PRO A 120 13.30 3.22 -3.81
CA PRO A 120 13.68 4.40 -4.58
C PRO A 120 12.56 5.44 -4.70
N ASP A 121 12.89 6.73 -4.68
CA ASP A 121 11.92 7.82 -4.84
C ASP A 121 11.17 7.75 -6.18
N ASP A 122 11.81 7.18 -7.20
CA ASP A 122 11.28 6.95 -8.54
C ASP A 122 10.63 5.58 -8.71
N TRP A 123 10.14 4.95 -7.63
CA TRP A 123 9.47 3.65 -7.64
C TRP A 123 8.38 3.50 -8.72
N GLN A 124 7.70 4.58 -9.09
CA GLN A 124 6.65 4.58 -10.13
C GLN A 124 7.21 4.25 -11.53
N ASN A 125 8.50 4.47 -11.76
CA ASN A 125 9.20 4.15 -13.00
C ASN A 125 9.63 2.68 -13.04
N HIS A 126 9.59 1.97 -11.90
CA HIS A 126 9.90 0.55 -11.88
C HIS A 126 8.76 -0.24 -12.57
N PRO A 127 9.09 -1.27 -13.35
CA PRO A 127 8.09 -2.03 -14.08
C PRO A 127 7.18 -2.84 -13.17
N TYR A 128 7.68 -3.35 -12.03
CA TYR A 128 6.95 -4.26 -11.14
C TYR A 128 7.04 -3.85 -9.65
N PRO A 129 6.45 -2.72 -9.24
CA PRO A 129 6.46 -2.32 -7.84
C PRO A 129 5.36 -3.08 -7.10
N PHE A 130 5.69 -4.11 -6.31
CA PHE A 130 4.76 -4.83 -5.42
C PHE A 130 4.82 -4.27 -4.00
N ILE A 131 4.64 -2.96 -3.86
CA ILE A 131 4.65 -2.26 -2.58
C ILE A 131 3.21 -1.90 -2.17
N ASP A 132 2.88 -2.09 -0.89
CA ASP A 132 1.56 -1.90 -0.35
C ASP A 132 1.39 -0.52 0.31
N GLY A 133 0.18 0.04 0.22
CA GLY A 133 -0.13 1.37 0.74
C GLY A 133 0.35 2.54 -0.13
N TYR A 134 0.95 2.25 -1.28
CA TYR A 134 1.31 3.19 -2.34
C TYR A 134 0.46 2.92 -3.57
N PHE A 135 -0.14 3.96 -4.14
CA PHE A 135 -1.20 3.83 -5.13
C PHE A 135 -0.71 4.24 -6.51
N ASP A 136 -1.02 3.43 -7.53
CA ASP A 136 -0.74 3.79 -8.91
C ASP A 136 -1.49 5.07 -9.33
N ALA A 137 -0.87 5.86 -10.20
CA ALA A 137 -1.37 7.19 -10.55
C ALA A 137 -2.71 7.18 -11.30
N SER A 138 -3.09 6.05 -11.89
CA SER A 138 -4.35 5.95 -12.64
C SER A 138 -5.58 5.89 -11.74
N LEU A 139 -5.41 5.53 -10.45
CA LEU A 139 -6.50 5.44 -9.49
C LEU A 139 -7.01 6.82 -9.05
N TYR A 140 -6.18 7.87 -9.13
CA TYR A 140 -6.54 9.17 -8.59
C TYR A 140 -7.80 9.76 -9.26
N PRO A 141 -8.82 10.18 -8.51
CA PRO A 141 -10.07 10.71 -9.04
C PRO A 141 -9.91 12.20 -9.41
N VAL A 142 -9.00 12.51 -10.34
CA VAL A 142 -8.56 13.89 -10.64
C VAL A 142 -9.73 14.80 -10.99
N ALA A 143 -10.66 14.36 -11.85
CA ALA A 143 -11.79 15.18 -12.28
C ALA A 143 -12.75 15.51 -11.12
N GLN A 144 -13.08 14.51 -10.29
CA GLN A 144 -13.97 14.65 -9.13
C GLN A 144 -13.31 15.51 -8.05
N TRP A 145 -12.00 15.33 -7.81
CA TRP A 145 -11.26 16.15 -6.86
C TRP A 145 -11.15 17.61 -7.34
N GLN A 146 -10.95 17.84 -8.64
CA GLN A 146 -10.95 19.19 -9.23
C GLN A 146 -12.32 19.86 -9.07
N GLU A 147 -13.41 19.13 -9.28
CA GLU A 147 -14.76 19.65 -9.07
C GLU A 147 -14.99 20.07 -7.61
N ALA A 148 -14.72 19.17 -6.66
CA ALA A 148 -14.81 19.46 -5.25
C ALA A 148 -13.92 20.65 -4.83
N SER A 149 -12.72 20.75 -5.41
CA SER A 149 -11.78 21.85 -5.14
C SER A 149 -12.33 23.18 -5.65
N ARG A 150 -12.88 23.23 -6.87
CA ARG A 150 -13.51 24.45 -7.42
C ARG A 150 -14.63 24.96 -6.53
N LEU A 151 -15.44 24.05 -5.98
CA LEU A 151 -16.51 24.41 -5.04
C LEU A 151 -15.96 24.91 -3.69
N ALA A 152 -14.90 24.28 -3.18
CA ALA A 152 -14.26 24.67 -1.92
C ALA A 152 -13.63 26.08 -1.98
N PHE A 153 -13.12 26.49 -3.14
CA PHE A 153 -12.53 27.81 -3.37
C PHE A 153 -13.51 28.85 -3.96
N GLY A 154 -14.82 28.59 -3.92
CA GLY A 154 -15.83 29.59 -4.22
C GLY A 154 -15.69 30.82 -3.30
N ALA A 155 -16.09 32.01 -3.78
CA ALA A 155 -15.86 33.27 -3.06
C ALA A 155 -16.44 33.26 -1.63
N LEU A 156 -17.65 32.73 -1.45
CA LEU A 156 -18.30 32.63 -0.13
C LEU A 156 -17.57 31.65 0.81
N GLN A 157 -17.13 30.52 0.28
CA GLN A 157 -16.41 29.50 1.02
C GLN A 157 -15.03 30.00 1.44
N THR A 158 -14.35 30.77 0.59
CA THR A 158 -13.05 31.36 0.87
C THR A 158 -13.12 32.29 2.09
N HIS A 159 -14.18 33.10 2.22
CA HIS A 159 -14.38 33.93 3.42
C HIS A 159 -14.60 33.10 4.70
N GLN A 160 -15.29 31.96 4.62
CA GLN A 160 -15.49 31.05 5.76
C GLN A 160 -14.20 30.29 6.14
N ILE A 161 -13.40 29.91 5.15
CA ILE A 161 -12.08 29.28 5.36
C ILE A 161 -11.12 30.29 6.00
N ALA A 162 -11.15 31.54 5.55
CA ALA A 162 -10.33 32.63 6.07
C ALA A 162 -10.73 33.09 7.48
N ALA A 163 -11.91 32.71 7.96
CA ALA A 163 -12.29 32.95 9.35
C ALA A 163 -11.41 32.10 10.28
N GLU A 164 -10.47 32.76 10.96
CA GLU A 164 -9.57 32.13 11.91
C GLU A 164 -10.38 31.55 13.08
N SER A 165 -10.38 30.22 13.17
CA SER A 165 -11.00 29.48 14.25
C SER A 165 -10.25 28.16 14.39
N ASP A 166 -10.02 27.76 15.64
CA ASP A 166 -9.43 26.48 16.03
C ASP A 166 -10.33 25.27 15.74
N ALA A 167 -11.58 25.51 15.32
CA ALA A 167 -12.49 24.44 14.96
C ALA A 167 -12.13 23.83 13.61
N ASP A 168 -12.30 22.50 13.53
CA ASP A 168 -12.28 21.76 12.28
C ASP A 168 -13.49 22.13 11.40
N ASP A 169 -13.41 21.82 10.11
CA ASP A 169 -14.45 22.18 9.17
C ASP A 169 -15.78 21.49 9.52
N PRO A 170 -16.84 22.25 9.83
CA PRO A 170 -18.09 21.69 10.33
C PRO A 170 -18.82 20.84 9.28
N MET A 171 -18.60 21.12 7.99
CA MET A 171 -19.19 20.32 6.91
C MET A 171 -18.49 18.97 6.85
N LEU A 172 -17.15 18.93 6.89
CA LEU A 172 -16.41 17.67 6.92
C LEU A 172 -16.79 16.81 8.12
N ILE A 173 -16.85 17.40 9.31
CA ILE A 173 -17.30 16.70 10.53
C ILE A 173 -18.69 16.10 10.32
N ASN A 174 -19.62 16.83 9.70
CA ASN A 174 -20.96 16.33 9.45
C ASN A 174 -20.97 15.17 8.44
N GLU A 175 -20.21 15.27 7.35
CA GLU A 175 -20.09 14.20 6.35
C GLU A 175 -19.47 12.93 6.96
N ILE A 176 -18.42 13.05 7.78
CA ILE A 176 -17.82 11.91 8.50
C ILE A 176 -18.87 11.24 9.40
N ARG A 177 -19.60 12.03 10.20
CA ARG A 177 -20.62 11.53 11.13
C ARG A 177 -21.78 10.82 10.45
N THR A 178 -22.21 11.32 9.30
CA THR A 178 -23.46 10.86 8.66
C THR A 178 -23.24 9.84 7.57
N LYS A 179 -22.04 9.77 6.97
CA LYS A 179 -21.77 8.90 5.81
C LYS A 179 -20.61 7.93 6.01
N ILE A 180 -19.58 8.29 6.79
CA ILE A 180 -18.39 7.44 6.98
C ILE A 180 -18.57 6.56 8.22
N LEU A 181 -18.76 7.14 9.40
CA LEU A 181 -18.85 6.40 10.67
C LEU A 181 -19.98 5.34 10.71
N PRO A 182 -21.19 5.59 10.15
CA PRO A 182 -22.25 4.59 10.18
C PRO A 182 -21.91 3.28 9.46
N ARG A 183 -21.01 3.31 8.47
CA ARG A 183 -20.51 2.09 7.78
C ARG A 183 -19.77 1.14 8.71
N ARG A 184 -19.26 1.68 9.82
CA ARG A 184 -18.50 0.94 10.84
C ARG A 184 -19.33 0.70 12.10
N GLY A 185 -20.61 1.05 12.07
CA GLY A 185 -21.53 0.97 13.23
C GLY A 185 -21.30 2.06 14.28
N ILE A 186 -20.50 3.09 13.97
CA ILE A 186 -20.12 4.12 14.95
C ILE A 186 -21.11 5.29 14.87
N SER A 187 -21.62 5.68 16.04
CA SER A 187 -22.31 6.96 16.25
C SER A 187 -21.42 7.85 17.11
N ALA A 188 -21.31 9.13 16.73
CA ALA A 188 -20.48 10.10 17.44
C ALA A 188 -21.09 11.50 17.38
N ASN A 189 -20.84 12.31 18.41
CA ASN A 189 -21.13 13.74 18.45
C ASN A 189 -20.03 14.55 17.77
N ARG A 190 -20.30 15.84 17.52
CA ARG A 190 -19.33 16.72 16.82
C ARG A 190 -18.06 16.95 17.64
N ASP A 191 -18.19 16.98 18.96
CA ASP A 191 -17.10 17.17 19.93
C ASP A 191 -16.32 15.89 20.25
N GLU A 192 -16.81 14.74 19.78
CA GLU A 192 -16.13 13.44 19.85
C GLU A 192 -15.20 13.20 18.66
N ILE A 193 -15.12 14.14 17.71
CA ILE A 193 -14.33 13.99 16.48
C ILE A 193 -13.23 15.06 16.40
N LEU A 194 -12.03 14.62 16.04
CA LEU A 194 -10.88 15.48 15.75
C LEU A 194 -10.32 15.14 14.37
N ILE A 195 -10.20 16.14 13.49
CA ILE A 195 -9.49 15.96 12.22
C ILE A 195 -7.98 15.96 12.46
N THR A 196 -7.25 15.06 11.82
CA THR A 196 -5.79 14.96 11.90
C THR A 196 -5.16 15.05 10.53
N SER A 197 -3.84 15.28 10.52
CA SER A 197 -3.03 15.24 9.29
C SER A 197 -2.61 13.79 8.99
N GLY A 198 -3.61 12.92 8.83
CA GLY A 198 -3.44 11.49 8.57
C GLY A 198 -3.37 10.65 9.86
N SER A 199 -3.29 9.33 9.68
CA SER A 199 -3.26 8.37 10.78
C SER A 199 -1.98 8.43 11.61
N HIS A 200 -0.81 8.66 10.99
CA HIS A 200 0.45 8.82 11.73
C HIS A 200 0.42 10.01 12.70
N HIS A 201 -0.22 11.11 12.30
CA HIS A 201 -0.43 12.25 13.20
C HIS A 201 -1.39 11.88 14.33
N ALA A 202 -2.47 11.13 14.05
CA ALA A 202 -3.37 10.63 15.09
C ALA A 202 -2.64 9.74 16.12
N ILE A 203 -1.86 8.76 15.64
CA ILE A 203 -1.04 7.86 16.48
C ILE A 203 -0.08 8.67 17.34
N TYR A 204 0.61 9.67 16.76
CA TYR A 204 1.52 10.52 17.52
C TYR A 204 0.81 11.30 18.63
N LEU A 205 -0.37 11.89 18.35
CA LEU A 205 -1.15 12.61 19.35
C LEU A 205 -1.56 11.68 20.50
N LEU A 206 -2.10 10.50 20.18
CA LEU A 206 -2.54 9.54 21.19
C LEU A 206 -1.37 9.00 22.02
N ALA A 207 -0.26 8.64 21.38
CA ALA A 207 0.94 8.21 22.09
C ALA A 207 1.43 9.26 23.08
N ASN A 208 1.49 10.54 22.70
CA ASN A 208 1.98 11.60 23.58
C ASN A 208 0.99 11.97 24.70
N LEU A 209 -0.32 11.78 24.50
CA LEU A 209 -1.33 12.11 25.51
C LEU A 209 -1.54 10.98 26.53
N LEU A 210 -1.45 9.73 26.07
CA LEU A 210 -1.87 8.57 26.86
C LEU A 210 -0.68 7.73 27.35
N SER A 211 0.53 7.93 26.82
CA SER A 211 1.67 7.10 27.15
C SER A 211 2.89 7.88 27.63
N ASN A 212 3.62 7.27 28.56
CA ASN A 212 4.90 7.74 29.07
C ASN A 212 5.70 6.55 29.59
N LYS A 213 6.87 6.80 30.19
CA LYS A 213 7.77 5.78 30.77
C LYS A 213 7.18 4.83 31.83
N ARG A 214 5.98 5.09 32.34
CA ARG A 214 5.27 4.20 33.30
C ARG A 214 4.13 3.44 32.65
N THR A 215 3.68 3.87 31.47
CA THR A 215 2.57 3.26 30.76
C THR A 215 3.05 2.01 30.03
N ARG A 216 2.34 0.90 30.23
CA ARG A 216 2.55 -0.34 29.49
C ARG A 216 1.55 -0.41 28.35
N VAL A 217 2.06 -0.56 27.12
CA VAL A 217 1.26 -0.54 25.89
C VAL A 217 1.42 -1.88 25.19
N ALA A 218 0.32 -2.64 25.10
CA ALA A 218 0.25 -3.82 24.26
C ALA A 218 0.20 -3.40 22.79
N MET A 219 1.07 -3.98 21.99
CA MET A 219 1.17 -3.76 20.55
C MET A 219 1.23 -5.11 19.86
N GLU A 220 0.41 -5.30 18.82
CA GLU A 220 0.46 -6.48 17.96
C GLU A 220 1.90 -6.75 17.45
N ASP A 221 2.30 -8.00 17.41
CA ASP A 221 3.62 -8.46 16.97
C ASP A 221 3.46 -9.68 16.06
N PRO A 222 3.75 -9.57 14.75
CA PRO A 222 4.19 -8.37 14.03
C PRO A 222 3.15 -7.23 14.01
N GLY A 223 3.59 -5.97 13.98
CA GLY A 223 2.72 -4.79 14.07
C GLY A 223 3.31 -3.49 13.47
N SER A 224 2.58 -2.39 13.62
CA SER A 224 2.91 -1.07 13.02
C SER A 224 4.26 -0.46 13.48
N PRO A 225 5.25 -0.29 12.57
CA PRO A 225 6.53 0.34 12.91
C PRO A 225 6.39 1.82 13.31
N ALA A 226 5.39 2.50 12.76
CA ALA A 226 5.08 3.91 13.07
C ALA A 226 4.59 4.07 14.51
N LEU A 227 3.77 3.14 15.00
CA LEU A 227 3.38 3.10 16.41
C LEU A 227 4.57 2.83 17.31
N ARG A 228 5.37 1.80 17.01
CA ARG A 228 6.58 1.45 17.79
C ARG A 228 7.53 2.64 17.94
N SER A 229 7.76 3.38 16.85
CA SER A 229 8.57 4.59 16.86
C SER A 229 7.97 5.71 17.74
N SER A 230 6.64 5.86 17.72
CA SER A 230 5.93 6.85 18.55
C SER A 230 5.97 6.49 20.04
N LEU A 231 5.85 5.21 20.37
CA LEU A 231 5.98 4.71 21.75
C LEU A 231 7.41 4.78 22.28
N THR A 232 8.40 4.56 21.40
CA THR A 232 9.82 4.74 21.73
C THR A 232 10.15 6.19 22.08
N LEU A 233 9.55 7.14 21.35
CA LEU A 233 9.67 8.58 21.61
C LEU A 233 9.13 8.97 22.99
N THR A 234 7.99 8.42 23.40
CA THR A 234 7.39 8.64 24.72
C THR A 234 8.04 7.79 25.83
N ARG A 235 8.97 6.90 25.45
CA ARG A 235 9.71 5.97 26.30
C ARG A 235 8.81 4.98 27.03
N SER A 236 7.66 4.67 26.45
CA SER A 236 6.66 3.75 27.01
C SER A 236 7.18 2.31 27.06
N ILE A 237 6.61 1.51 27.96
CA ILE A 237 6.93 0.08 28.07
C ILE A 237 6.12 -0.66 27.02
N ILE A 238 6.76 -1.06 25.92
CA ILE A 238 6.10 -1.78 24.83
C ILE A 238 6.02 -3.26 25.22
N GLN A 239 4.81 -3.81 25.23
CA GLN A 239 4.53 -5.23 25.40
C GLN A 239 4.15 -5.80 24.03
N PRO A 240 5.06 -6.51 23.34
CA PRO A 240 4.71 -7.23 22.12
C PRO A 240 3.64 -8.28 22.42
N GLN A 241 2.58 -8.31 21.64
CA GLN A 241 1.47 -9.24 21.76
C GLN A 241 1.32 -10.03 20.46
N PRO A 242 1.49 -11.37 20.47
CA PRO A 242 1.40 -12.16 19.26
C PRO A 242 -0.01 -12.18 18.68
N ILE A 243 -0.06 -12.53 17.40
CA ILE A 243 -1.28 -12.67 16.61
C ILE A 243 -1.46 -14.13 16.17
N ASP A 244 -2.71 -14.58 16.10
CA ASP A 244 -3.12 -15.86 15.51
C ASP A 244 -4.02 -15.62 14.28
N GLU A 245 -4.60 -16.67 13.71
CA GLU A 245 -5.56 -16.57 12.60
C GLU A 245 -6.85 -15.78 12.94
N HIS A 246 -7.03 -15.39 14.20
CA HIS A 246 -8.15 -14.57 14.69
C HIS A 246 -7.68 -13.19 15.18
N GLY A 247 -6.43 -12.79 14.90
CA GLY A 247 -5.86 -11.49 15.26
C GLY A 247 -5.12 -11.51 16.60
N LEU A 248 -5.09 -10.38 17.31
CA LEU A 248 -4.40 -10.26 18.60
C LEU A 248 -4.85 -11.34 19.60
N ILE A 249 -3.89 -12.11 20.13
CA ILE A 249 -4.14 -13.14 21.14
C ILE A 249 -4.46 -12.46 22.47
N ILE A 250 -5.54 -12.91 23.13
CA ILE A 250 -5.96 -12.40 24.43
C ILE A 250 -5.52 -13.39 25.50
N ASP A 251 -4.49 -13.03 26.26
CA ASP A 251 -3.95 -13.83 27.36
C ASP A 251 -3.39 -12.96 28.49
N ASP A 252 -2.79 -13.60 29.50
CA ASP A 252 -2.35 -12.93 30.72
C ASP A 252 -1.29 -11.84 30.52
N ARG A 253 -0.59 -11.82 29.38
CA ARG A 253 0.38 -10.75 29.05
C ARG A 253 -0.29 -9.39 28.94
N LEU A 254 -1.57 -9.37 28.56
CA LEU A 254 -2.35 -8.16 28.47
C LEU A 254 -2.79 -7.63 29.84
N ASN A 255 -2.80 -8.43 30.90
CA ASN A 255 -3.43 -8.05 32.17
C ASN A 255 -2.80 -6.80 32.80
N ASP A 256 -1.50 -6.60 32.61
CA ASP A 256 -0.76 -5.45 33.16
C ASP A 256 -0.65 -4.26 32.19
N CYS A 257 -1.32 -4.30 31.03
CA CYS A 257 -1.25 -3.22 30.05
C CYS A 257 -2.27 -2.13 30.36
N ASP A 258 -1.89 -0.86 30.22
CA ASP A 258 -2.81 0.27 30.36
C ASP A 258 -3.53 0.57 29.03
N LEU A 259 -2.81 0.38 27.92
CA LEU A 259 -3.28 0.65 26.56
C LEU A 259 -3.09 -0.60 25.69
N ILE A 260 -4.07 -0.89 24.84
CA ILE A 260 -3.99 -1.95 23.84
C ILE A 260 -4.20 -1.34 22.46
N PHE A 261 -3.20 -1.47 21.58
CA PHE A 261 -3.33 -1.04 20.19
C PHE A 261 -3.65 -2.24 19.29
N VAL A 262 -4.71 -2.12 18.48
CA VAL A 262 -5.19 -3.20 17.60
C VAL A 262 -5.53 -2.69 16.21
N THR A 263 -5.34 -3.56 15.21
CA THR A 263 -5.77 -3.35 13.82
C THR A 263 -6.82 -4.40 13.42
N PRO A 264 -8.04 -4.38 14.00
CA PRO A 264 -8.92 -5.54 14.02
C PRO A 264 -9.60 -5.85 12.68
N SER A 265 -9.73 -4.88 11.78
CA SER A 265 -10.36 -5.11 10.47
C SER A 265 -9.42 -5.79 9.49
N HIS A 266 -8.17 -5.30 9.42
CA HIS A 266 -7.10 -5.89 8.63
C HIS A 266 -5.80 -5.68 9.40
N GLN A 267 -5.32 -6.74 10.02
CA GLN A 267 -4.14 -6.69 10.87
C GLN A 267 -2.93 -6.20 10.05
N LEU A 268 -2.21 -5.17 10.51
CA LEU A 268 -0.98 -4.75 9.84
C LEU A 268 0.20 -5.54 10.42
N PRO A 269 0.79 -6.52 9.70
CA PRO A 269 0.82 -6.63 8.24
C PRO A 269 0.11 -7.87 7.68
N THR A 270 -0.39 -8.77 8.52
CA THR A 270 -0.88 -10.10 8.10
C THR A 270 -2.23 -10.09 7.38
N ALA A 271 -2.93 -8.96 7.42
CA ALA A 271 -4.26 -8.74 6.89
C ALA A 271 -5.37 -9.61 7.53
N VAL A 272 -5.06 -10.30 8.64
CA VAL A 272 -6.02 -11.09 9.40
C VAL A 272 -7.15 -10.19 9.91
N THR A 273 -8.40 -10.66 9.78
CA THR A 273 -9.57 -9.96 10.29
C THR A 273 -9.99 -10.57 11.62
N MET A 274 -10.01 -9.76 12.67
CA MET A 274 -10.43 -10.17 14.01
C MET A 274 -11.94 -10.46 14.03
N PRO A 275 -12.36 -11.68 14.37
CA PRO A 275 -13.77 -12.06 14.40
C PRO A 275 -14.52 -11.39 15.55
N MET A 276 -15.85 -11.31 15.42
CA MET A 276 -16.72 -10.64 16.40
C MET A 276 -16.56 -11.19 17.82
N GLU A 277 -16.38 -12.50 17.98
CA GLU A 277 -16.17 -13.11 19.31
C GLU A 277 -14.87 -12.64 19.97
N ARG A 278 -13.77 -12.53 19.22
CA ARG A 278 -12.49 -11.98 19.73
C ARG A 278 -12.61 -10.49 20.07
N ARG A 279 -13.36 -9.72 19.27
CA ARG A 279 -13.66 -8.29 19.56
C ARG A 279 -14.40 -8.12 20.88
N LYS A 280 -15.44 -8.94 21.14
CA LYS A 280 -16.20 -8.91 22.41
C LYS A 280 -15.32 -9.29 23.61
N GLN A 281 -14.50 -10.33 23.47
CA GLN A 281 -13.56 -10.75 24.52
C GLN A 281 -12.60 -9.62 24.91
N LEU A 282 -12.07 -8.89 23.92
CA LEU A 282 -11.14 -7.80 24.16
C LEU A 282 -11.78 -6.64 24.93
N ILE A 283 -13.00 -6.25 24.55
CA ILE A 283 -13.75 -5.18 25.24
C ILE A 283 -14.06 -5.59 26.68
N GLU A 284 -14.52 -6.82 26.90
CA GLU A 284 -14.85 -7.27 28.26
C GLU A 284 -13.62 -7.32 29.17
N GLN A 285 -12.47 -7.74 28.64
CA GLN A 285 -11.21 -7.66 29.38
C GLN A 285 -10.84 -6.20 29.69
N ALA A 286 -10.91 -5.32 28.70
CA ALA A 286 -10.58 -3.91 28.89
C ALA A 286 -11.49 -3.24 29.94
N ARG A 287 -12.78 -3.60 29.98
CA ARG A 287 -13.73 -3.17 31.01
C ARG A 287 -13.31 -3.67 32.39
N ARG A 288 -13.00 -4.96 32.52
CA ARG A 288 -12.62 -5.60 33.79
C ARG A 288 -11.34 -5.02 34.40
N LEU A 289 -10.39 -4.64 33.56
CA LEU A 289 -9.04 -4.21 33.96
C LEU A 289 -8.79 -2.70 33.81
N ASP A 290 -9.83 -1.92 33.48
CA ASP A 290 -9.75 -0.46 33.25
C ASP A 290 -8.74 -0.05 32.17
N GLN A 291 -8.66 -0.84 31.09
CA GLN A 291 -7.74 -0.61 29.97
C GLN A 291 -8.41 0.25 28.90
N LEU A 292 -7.60 0.98 28.13
CA LEU A 292 -8.07 1.66 26.92
C LEU A 292 -7.64 0.89 25.67
N ILE A 293 -8.47 0.93 24.64
CA ILE A 293 -8.19 0.31 23.34
C ILE A 293 -8.01 1.41 22.31
N ILE A 294 -6.92 1.38 21.56
CA ILE A 294 -6.73 2.20 20.36
C ILE A 294 -6.99 1.29 19.16
N GLU A 295 -8.09 1.53 18.47
CA GLU A 295 -8.49 0.82 17.26
C GLU A 295 -8.04 1.61 16.02
N ASP A 296 -7.03 1.08 15.31
CA ASP A 296 -6.61 1.57 14.00
C ASP A 296 -7.39 0.86 12.89
N ASP A 297 -8.29 1.62 12.29
CA ASP A 297 -9.19 1.18 11.23
C ASP A 297 -8.90 1.90 9.90
N SER A 298 -7.67 2.41 9.71
CA SER A 298 -7.25 3.15 8.51
C SER A 298 -7.35 2.36 7.20
N GLU A 299 -7.46 1.03 7.27
CA GLU A 299 -7.53 0.14 6.10
C GLU A 299 -8.84 -0.68 6.01
N CYS A 300 -9.88 -0.23 6.71
CA CYS A 300 -11.13 -0.97 6.94
C CYS A 300 -11.99 -1.33 5.72
N GLU A 301 -11.84 -0.65 4.59
CA GLU A 301 -12.72 -0.83 3.42
C GLU A 301 -12.20 -1.90 2.43
N ARG A 302 -11.35 -2.85 2.87
CA ARG A 302 -10.61 -3.82 2.02
C ARG A 302 -11.05 -5.29 2.16
N ASN A 303 -12.29 -5.54 2.59
CA ASN A 303 -12.88 -6.88 2.54
C ASN A 303 -13.41 -7.17 1.13
N TYR A 304 -12.81 -8.12 0.42
CA TYR A 304 -13.28 -8.56 -0.91
C TYR A 304 -14.15 -9.80 -0.84
N LEU A 305 -13.94 -10.66 0.17
CA LEU A 305 -14.56 -11.99 0.25
C LEU A 305 -15.75 -12.04 1.22
N ALA A 306 -15.92 -11.05 2.10
CA ALA A 306 -16.97 -11.03 3.12
C ALA A 306 -17.51 -9.60 3.39
N ALA A 307 -18.67 -9.52 4.05
CA ALA A 307 -19.20 -8.24 4.52
C ALA A 307 -18.29 -7.61 5.60
N PRO A 308 -18.14 -6.28 5.63
CA PRO A 308 -17.34 -5.60 6.65
C PRO A 308 -17.90 -5.86 8.06
N GLN A 309 -17.02 -6.23 8.99
CA GLN A 309 -17.37 -6.37 10.40
C GLN A 309 -17.48 -4.99 11.07
N PRO A 310 -18.42 -4.77 12.01
CA PRO A 310 -18.48 -3.56 12.82
C PRO A 310 -17.18 -3.30 13.59
N ALA A 311 -16.82 -2.02 13.76
CA ALA A 311 -15.65 -1.60 14.53
C ALA A 311 -15.81 -1.98 16.01
N ILE A 312 -14.70 -2.22 16.72
CA ILE A 312 -14.70 -2.45 18.18
C ILE A 312 -15.34 -1.26 18.89
N ARG A 313 -15.07 -0.04 18.42
CA ARG A 313 -15.70 1.19 18.93
C ARG A 313 -17.23 1.14 18.91
N SER A 314 -17.85 0.46 17.94
CA SER A 314 -19.32 0.37 17.86
C SER A 314 -19.96 -0.43 19.00
N LEU A 315 -19.17 -1.29 19.64
CA LEU A 315 -19.58 -2.15 20.74
C LEU A 315 -19.32 -1.50 22.12
N ASP A 316 -18.62 -0.36 22.14
CA ASP A 316 -18.21 0.34 23.35
C ASP A 316 -19.20 1.44 23.73
N ASP A 317 -19.76 1.31 24.92
CA ASP A 317 -20.70 2.22 25.57
C ASP A 317 -20.05 3.10 26.65
N GLU A 318 -18.78 2.86 27.00
CA GLU A 318 -18.04 3.55 28.07
C GLU A 318 -16.98 4.53 27.56
N ASN A 319 -16.84 4.70 26.23
CA ASN A 319 -15.81 5.54 25.59
C ASN A 319 -14.36 5.10 25.95
N ARG A 320 -14.14 3.79 26.13
CA ARG A 320 -12.81 3.18 26.34
C ARG A 320 -12.06 2.95 25.03
N VAL A 321 -12.80 2.81 23.93
CA VAL A 321 -12.23 2.58 22.62
C VAL A 321 -12.02 3.92 21.92
N ILE A 322 -10.77 4.17 21.53
CA ILE A 322 -10.35 5.32 20.73
C ILE A 322 -10.21 4.84 19.31
N TYR A 323 -11.14 5.27 18.45
CA TYR A 323 -11.14 4.89 17.05
C TYR A 323 -10.32 5.89 16.25
N LEU A 324 -9.43 5.40 15.39
CA LEU A 324 -8.70 6.20 14.43
C LEU A 324 -8.88 5.65 13.02
N SER A 325 -8.98 6.56 12.05
CA SER A 325 -9.13 6.21 10.64
C SER A 325 -8.61 7.34 9.76
N SER A 326 -8.51 7.08 8.47
CA SER A 326 -8.11 8.06 7.47
C SER A 326 -8.94 7.98 6.20
N LEU A 327 -9.05 9.09 5.49
CA LEU A 327 -9.50 9.04 4.10
C LEU A 327 -8.47 8.23 3.29
N PRO A 328 -8.91 7.45 2.29
CA PRO A 328 -8.03 6.60 1.51
C PRO A 328 -6.87 7.40 0.93
N LYS A 329 -5.64 6.90 1.07
CA LYS A 329 -4.45 7.54 0.49
C LYS A 329 -4.55 7.64 -1.05
N ALA A 330 -5.33 6.77 -1.67
CA ALA A 330 -5.66 6.78 -3.09
C ALA A 330 -6.50 8.00 -3.55
N LEU A 331 -7.15 8.71 -2.62
CA LEU A 331 -8.12 9.76 -2.94
C LEU A 331 -7.44 11.04 -3.42
N ALA A 332 -6.27 11.37 -2.88
CA ALA A 332 -5.40 12.41 -3.39
C ALA A 332 -3.99 12.26 -2.78
N PRO A 333 -2.92 12.27 -3.60
CA PRO A 333 -1.56 12.32 -3.08
C PRO A 333 -1.41 13.60 -2.25
N GLY A 334 -0.95 13.47 -1.00
CA GLY A 334 -0.69 14.61 -0.13
C GLY A 334 -1.91 15.23 0.57
N LEU A 335 -3.13 14.67 0.43
CA LEU A 335 -4.29 15.13 1.21
C LEU A 335 -4.08 14.93 2.71
N GLY A 336 -3.61 13.72 3.08
CA GLY A 336 -3.24 13.35 4.44
C GLY A 336 -4.30 13.73 5.47
N LEU A 337 -5.58 13.44 5.23
CA LEU A 337 -6.64 13.70 6.21
C LEU A 337 -6.98 12.41 6.97
N GLY A 338 -6.88 12.51 8.28
CA GLY A 338 -7.30 11.48 9.23
C GLY A 338 -8.32 12.03 10.21
N PHE A 339 -8.86 11.17 11.05
CA PHE A 339 -9.67 11.59 12.18
C PHE A 339 -9.59 10.61 13.35
N ILE A 340 -9.82 11.13 14.54
CA ILE A 340 -9.99 10.38 15.79
C ILE A 340 -11.44 10.52 16.23
N VAL A 341 -12.04 9.42 16.69
CA VAL A 341 -13.31 9.41 17.43
C VAL A 341 -13.05 8.90 18.84
N ALA A 342 -13.29 9.74 19.84
CA ALA A 342 -13.03 9.42 21.24
C ALA A 342 -13.85 10.30 22.18
N ALA A 343 -13.72 10.05 23.49
CA ALA A 343 -14.34 10.86 24.54
C ALA A 343 -14.08 12.37 24.33
N PRO A 344 -15.08 13.26 24.53
CA PRO A 344 -14.93 14.70 24.31
C PRO A 344 -13.78 15.34 25.09
N SER A 345 -13.50 14.82 26.30
CA SER A 345 -12.37 15.26 27.14
C SER A 345 -11.02 14.98 26.48
N LEU A 346 -10.84 13.79 25.91
CA LEU A 346 -9.62 13.43 25.19
C LEU A 346 -9.48 14.26 23.91
N ILE A 347 -10.56 14.43 23.14
CA ILE A 347 -10.56 15.25 21.92
C ILE A 347 -10.17 16.70 22.20
N LYS A 348 -10.59 17.26 23.33
CA LYS A 348 -10.22 18.61 23.76
C LYS A 348 -8.71 18.75 24.00
N GLU A 349 -8.07 17.79 24.67
CA GLU A 349 -6.62 17.80 24.89
C GLU A 349 -5.84 17.47 23.62
N ALA A 350 -6.34 16.54 22.81
CA ALA A 350 -5.75 16.23 21.51
C ALA A 350 -5.75 17.43 20.57
N ARG A 351 -6.83 18.24 20.57
CA ARG A 351 -6.87 19.50 19.81
C ARG A 351 -5.83 20.51 20.31
N ARG A 352 -5.59 20.60 21.63
CA ARG A 352 -4.56 21.47 22.20
C ARG A 352 -3.16 21.05 21.76
N LEU A 353 -2.85 19.75 21.83
CA LEU A 353 -1.56 19.22 21.39
C LEU A 353 -1.35 19.40 19.88
N ARG A 354 -2.37 19.10 19.07
CA ARG A 354 -2.37 19.29 17.61
C ARG A 354 -1.97 20.70 17.22
N ARG A 355 -2.48 21.71 17.92
CA ARG A 355 -2.18 23.12 17.65
C ARG A 355 -0.70 23.46 17.82
N LEU A 356 -0.03 22.84 18.78
CA LEU A 356 1.41 23.04 19.00
C LEU A 356 2.27 22.44 17.88
N MET A 357 1.73 21.44 17.17
CA MET A 357 2.46 20.72 16.13
C MET A 357 2.25 21.29 14.73
N VAL A 358 0.99 21.44 14.33
CA VAL A 358 0.62 21.80 12.94
C VAL A 358 -0.46 22.87 12.87
N GLY A 359 -0.89 23.41 14.02
CA GLY A 359 -2.08 24.27 14.07
C GLY A 359 -3.35 23.47 13.75
N ASN A 360 -3.96 23.79 12.62
CA ASN A 360 -5.12 23.08 12.08
C ASN A 360 -4.75 22.40 10.75
N PRO A 361 -5.18 21.15 10.51
CA PRO A 361 -5.11 20.58 9.17
C PRO A 361 -5.73 21.55 8.16
N PRO A 362 -5.15 21.75 6.96
CA PRO A 362 -5.56 22.82 6.05
C PRO A 362 -7.08 22.81 5.79
N LYS A 363 -7.77 23.89 6.16
CA LYS A 363 -9.24 23.99 6.05
C LYS A 363 -9.73 23.87 4.61
N SER A 364 -8.94 24.33 3.64
CA SER A 364 -9.22 24.13 2.21
C SER A 364 -9.34 22.64 1.87
N ASN A 365 -8.39 21.82 2.33
CA ASN A 365 -8.40 20.37 2.13
C ASN A 365 -9.59 19.73 2.83
N GLN A 366 -9.91 20.17 4.06
CA GLN A 366 -11.07 19.67 4.79
C GLN A 366 -12.38 19.97 4.03
N ARG A 367 -12.53 21.20 3.52
CA ARG A 367 -13.71 21.62 2.76
C ARG A 367 -13.84 20.88 1.43
N THR A 368 -12.73 20.71 0.70
CA THR A 368 -12.71 19.92 -0.53
C THR A 368 -13.13 18.48 -0.26
N ALA A 369 -12.60 17.84 0.80
CA ALA A 369 -13.00 16.50 1.19
C ALA A 369 -14.49 16.44 1.58
N ALA A 370 -15.01 17.46 2.26
CA ALA A 370 -16.43 17.55 2.57
C ALA A 370 -17.30 17.58 1.31
N PHE A 371 -16.94 18.37 0.29
CA PHE A 371 -17.66 18.35 -1.00
C PHE A 371 -17.51 17.01 -1.72
N PHE A 372 -16.33 16.41 -1.70
CA PHE A 372 -16.10 15.11 -2.32
C PHE A 372 -16.99 14.01 -1.74
N ILE A 373 -17.17 13.99 -0.42
CA ILE A 373 -18.10 13.07 0.26
C ILE A 373 -19.55 13.49 0.02
N SER A 374 -19.85 14.80 0.07
CA SER A 374 -21.20 15.34 -0.09
C SER A 374 -21.80 14.98 -1.45
N LEU A 375 -21.02 15.10 -2.52
CA LEU A 375 -21.40 14.82 -3.91
C LEU A 375 -21.44 13.33 -4.27
N GLY A 376 -21.14 12.43 -3.31
CA GLY A 376 -21.13 10.98 -3.54
C GLY A 376 -19.91 10.47 -4.32
N HIS A 377 -18.90 11.32 -4.59
CA HIS A 377 -17.67 10.89 -5.25
C HIS A 377 -16.90 9.87 -4.41
N TYR A 378 -16.95 9.99 -3.08
CA TYR A 378 -16.36 9.01 -2.16
C TYR A 378 -16.91 7.59 -2.40
N ASP A 379 -18.22 7.45 -2.49
CA ASP A 379 -18.87 6.15 -2.59
C ASP A 379 -18.57 5.49 -3.94
N ALA A 380 -18.68 6.26 -5.02
CA ALA A 380 -18.32 5.81 -6.36
C ALA A 380 -16.83 5.42 -6.44
N PHE A 381 -15.97 6.20 -5.80
CA PHE A 381 -14.54 5.95 -5.75
C PHE A 381 -14.20 4.65 -5.01
N MET A 382 -14.76 4.45 -3.82
CA MET A 382 -14.54 3.23 -3.03
C MET A 382 -15.07 1.99 -3.73
N SER A 383 -16.26 2.06 -4.33
CA SER A 383 -16.80 0.96 -5.14
C SER A 383 -15.86 0.58 -6.29
N ARG A 384 -15.31 1.57 -7.00
CA ARG A 384 -14.35 1.35 -8.09
C ARG A 384 -13.04 0.74 -7.58
N ILE A 385 -12.47 1.28 -6.50
CA ILE A 385 -11.20 0.77 -5.95
C ILE A 385 -11.36 -0.66 -5.44
N ASN A 386 -12.44 -0.97 -4.74
CA ASN A 386 -12.68 -2.32 -4.23
C ASN A 386 -12.73 -3.35 -5.37
N LYS A 387 -13.38 -3.00 -6.50
CA LYS A 387 -13.37 -3.85 -7.69
C LYS A 387 -11.96 -4.05 -8.26
N ILE A 388 -11.21 -2.95 -8.44
CA ILE A 388 -9.86 -3.01 -9.01
C ILE A 388 -8.92 -3.83 -8.13
N PHE A 389 -8.93 -3.62 -6.81
CA PHE A 389 -8.06 -4.37 -5.93
C PHE A 389 -8.48 -5.81 -5.75
N SER A 390 -9.77 -6.13 -5.79
CA SER A 390 -10.22 -7.52 -5.85
C SER A 390 -9.65 -8.23 -7.09
N GLN A 391 -9.71 -7.59 -8.27
CA GLN A 391 -9.13 -8.14 -9.50
C GLN A 391 -7.62 -8.33 -9.40
N ARG A 392 -6.90 -7.31 -8.93
CA ARG A 392 -5.43 -7.39 -8.77
C ARG A 392 -5.01 -8.40 -7.71
N TRP A 393 -5.76 -8.52 -6.62
CA TRP A 393 -5.52 -9.51 -5.57
C TRP A 393 -5.70 -10.92 -6.11
N ASN A 394 -6.77 -11.20 -6.87
CA ASN A 394 -6.95 -12.48 -7.55
C ASN A 394 -5.83 -12.75 -8.57
N ALA A 395 -5.46 -11.75 -9.37
CA ALA A 395 -4.37 -11.90 -10.35
C ALA A 395 -3.03 -12.22 -9.68
N LEU A 396 -2.73 -11.61 -8.52
CA LEU A 396 -1.50 -11.87 -7.76
C LEU A 396 -1.54 -13.26 -7.14
N ARG A 397 -2.68 -13.63 -6.53
CA ARG A 397 -2.93 -15.00 -6.06
C ARG A 397 -2.66 -16.00 -7.18
N ASP A 398 -3.34 -15.88 -8.30
CA ASP A 398 -3.27 -16.87 -9.38
C ASP A 398 -1.85 -16.96 -9.96
N ALA A 399 -1.14 -15.83 -10.02
CA ALA A 399 0.25 -15.79 -10.46
C ALA A 399 1.18 -16.48 -9.46
N LEU A 400 1.03 -16.22 -8.17
CA LEU A 400 1.83 -16.90 -7.14
C LEU A 400 1.54 -18.40 -7.12
N ASN A 401 0.27 -18.82 -7.27
CA ASN A 401 -0.14 -20.23 -7.37
C ASN A 401 0.55 -20.93 -8.54
N HIS A 402 0.65 -20.23 -9.66
CA HIS A 402 1.21 -20.79 -10.87
C HIS A 402 2.75 -20.83 -10.85
N TYR A 403 3.42 -19.80 -10.33
CA TYR A 403 4.89 -19.67 -10.43
C TYR A 403 5.67 -20.01 -9.16
N LEU A 404 5.04 -19.95 -7.98
CA LEU A 404 5.65 -20.14 -6.65
C LEU A 404 4.75 -20.94 -5.68
N PRO A 405 4.24 -22.13 -6.06
CA PRO A 405 3.25 -22.88 -5.26
C PRO A 405 3.73 -23.27 -3.86
N ASP A 406 5.03 -23.62 -3.71
CA ASP A 406 5.61 -24.05 -2.42
C ASP A 406 6.08 -22.88 -1.53
N SER A 407 5.94 -21.63 -1.98
CA SER A 407 6.53 -20.46 -1.33
C SER A 407 5.51 -19.56 -0.64
N ILE A 408 4.22 -19.92 -0.57
CA ILE A 408 3.23 -19.05 0.07
C ILE A 408 2.86 -19.58 1.47
N LYS A 409 3.32 -18.90 2.53
CA LYS A 409 2.79 -19.04 3.90
C LYS A 409 1.72 -17.97 4.14
N THR A 410 0.58 -18.11 3.49
CA THR A 410 -0.54 -17.18 3.73
C THR A 410 -1.50 -17.76 4.75
N ILE A 411 -1.65 -17.04 5.86
CA ILE A 411 -2.76 -17.20 6.80
C ILE A 411 -4.07 -16.98 6.01
N PRO A 412 -5.17 -17.71 6.28
CA PRO A 412 -6.44 -17.49 5.61
C PRO A 412 -6.88 -16.03 5.77
N ASN A 413 -6.80 -15.24 4.71
CA ASN A 413 -7.18 -13.83 4.72
C ASN A 413 -8.46 -13.62 3.90
N GLN A 414 -9.44 -12.94 4.50
CA GLN A 414 -10.71 -12.61 3.85
C GLN A 414 -10.64 -11.30 3.03
N GLY A 415 -9.45 -10.70 2.93
CA GLY A 415 -9.21 -9.40 2.29
C GLY A 415 -7.80 -8.87 2.52
N GLY A 416 -7.63 -7.55 2.34
CA GLY A 416 -6.35 -6.85 2.44
C GLY A 416 -5.82 -6.40 1.07
N THR A 417 -4.56 -6.03 0.97
CA THR A 417 -3.96 -5.55 -0.30
C THR A 417 -2.58 -6.11 -0.55
N ALA A 418 -2.18 -7.11 0.23
CA ALA A 418 -0.88 -7.74 0.09
C ALA A 418 -0.92 -9.19 0.51
N PHE A 419 0.00 -9.98 -0.04
CA PHE A 419 0.27 -11.34 0.39
C PHE A 419 1.61 -11.46 1.10
N TRP A 420 1.68 -12.40 2.04
CA TRP A 420 2.92 -12.85 2.64
C TRP A 420 3.45 -14.03 1.85
N VAL A 421 4.67 -13.89 1.34
CA VAL A 421 5.34 -14.89 0.54
C VAL A 421 6.59 -15.33 1.30
N SER A 422 6.71 -16.63 1.55
CA SER A 422 7.89 -17.21 2.16
C SER A 422 9.08 -17.16 1.24
N CYS A 423 10.20 -16.79 1.82
CA CYS A 423 11.48 -16.93 1.19
C CYS A 423 11.99 -18.37 1.41
N PRO A 424 12.59 -19.02 0.41
CA PRO A 424 13.30 -20.27 0.63
C PRO A 424 14.33 -20.12 1.76
N ALA A 425 14.42 -21.11 2.65
CA ALA A 425 15.24 -21.04 3.87
C ALA A 425 16.75 -20.76 3.61
N GLN A 426 17.23 -21.00 2.40
CA GLN A 426 18.61 -20.75 1.99
C GLN A 426 18.87 -19.32 1.48
N LEU A 427 17.82 -18.52 1.30
CA LEU A 427 17.88 -17.17 0.77
C LEU A 427 17.56 -16.13 1.84
N SER A 428 18.45 -15.15 1.97
CA SER A 428 18.20 -13.94 2.73
C SER A 428 17.16 -13.07 2.01
N VAL A 429 16.09 -12.67 2.71
CA VAL A 429 15.09 -11.74 2.17
C VAL A 429 15.74 -10.40 1.77
N GLN A 430 16.70 -9.89 2.54
CA GLN A 430 17.41 -8.65 2.22
C GLN A 430 18.17 -8.74 0.89
N ASP A 431 18.82 -9.88 0.61
CA ASP A 431 19.54 -10.10 -0.64
C ASP A 431 18.55 -10.20 -1.81
N LEU A 432 17.44 -10.93 -1.62
CA LEU A 432 16.38 -11.04 -2.61
C LEU A 432 15.77 -9.67 -2.95
N VAL A 433 15.47 -8.84 -1.95
CA VAL A 433 14.96 -7.47 -2.12
C VAL A 433 15.94 -6.64 -2.94
N SER A 434 17.24 -6.72 -2.64
CA SER A 434 18.28 -5.96 -3.35
C SER A 434 18.41 -6.39 -4.82
N GLU A 435 18.48 -7.69 -5.09
CA GLU A 435 18.59 -8.22 -6.46
C GLU A 435 17.30 -8.04 -7.27
N ALA A 436 16.14 -8.16 -6.63
CA ALA A 436 14.84 -7.90 -7.25
C ALA A 436 14.74 -6.45 -7.72
N ALA A 437 15.19 -5.50 -6.88
CA ALA A 437 15.16 -4.07 -7.22
C ALA A 437 16.01 -3.76 -8.47
N LYS A 438 17.18 -4.39 -8.64
CA LYS A 438 18.01 -4.27 -9.85
C LYS A 438 17.31 -4.78 -11.10
N SER A 439 16.43 -5.77 -10.94
CA SER A 439 15.58 -6.31 -12.00
C SER A 439 14.28 -5.52 -12.23
N GLY A 440 14.08 -4.40 -11.52
CA GLY A 440 12.88 -3.56 -11.62
C GLY A 440 11.69 -4.08 -10.82
N ILE A 441 11.90 -5.04 -9.91
CA ILE A 441 10.87 -5.63 -9.05
C ILE A 441 11.07 -5.09 -7.64
N LEU A 442 10.07 -4.41 -7.08
CA LEU A 442 10.12 -3.94 -5.69
C LEU A 442 9.22 -4.84 -4.84
N ILE A 443 9.77 -5.40 -3.76
CA ILE A 443 9.07 -6.24 -2.78
C ILE A 443 9.44 -5.76 -1.38
N GLU A 444 8.59 -6.02 -0.40
CA GLU A 444 8.77 -5.50 0.96
C GLU A 444 9.27 -6.58 1.93
N PRO A 445 10.40 -6.38 2.63
CA PRO A 445 10.78 -7.26 3.73
C PRO A 445 9.79 -7.09 4.91
N VAL A 446 9.55 -8.16 5.66
CA VAL A 446 8.64 -8.10 6.82
C VAL A 446 9.34 -7.89 8.18
N ALA A 447 10.67 -7.90 8.20
CA ALA A 447 11.47 -7.79 9.43
C ALA A 447 11.08 -6.58 10.30
N ASP A 448 10.78 -5.46 9.66
CA ASP A 448 10.50 -4.20 10.35
C ASP A 448 9.21 -4.23 11.16
N TYR A 449 8.31 -5.16 10.87
CA TYR A 449 7.05 -5.32 11.60
C TYR A 449 7.24 -6.08 12.92
N TYR A 450 8.31 -6.87 13.06
CA TYR A 450 8.60 -7.59 14.29
C TYR A 450 9.34 -6.72 15.29
N SER A 451 8.93 -6.79 16.55
CA SER A 451 9.50 -6.02 17.67
C SER A 451 10.91 -6.47 18.01
N ASP A 452 11.21 -7.76 17.84
CA ASP A 452 12.55 -8.32 18.00
C ASP A 452 13.33 -8.25 16.67
N PRO A 453 14.41 -7.44 16.59
CA PRO A 453 15.23 -7.36 15.39
C PRO A 453 16.01 -8.65 15.09
N GLU A 454 16.13 -9.57 16.06
CA GLU A 454 16.79 -10.86 15.91
C GLU A 454 15.80 -12.01 15.66
N TYR A 455 14.50 -11.73 15.52
CA TYR A 455 13.44 -12.74 15.35
C TYR A 455 13.80 -13.79 14.28
N PHE A 456 14.19 -13.34 13.10
CA PHE A 456 14.53 -14.19 11.96
C PHE A 456 15.90 -14.88 12.04
N GLN A 457 16.73 -14.55 13.03
CA GLN A 457 17.94 -15.34 13.31
C GLN A 457 17.59 -16.69 13.94
N ASN A 458 16.53 -16.71 14.76
CA ASN A 458 16.03 -17.91 15.44
C ASN A 458 14.91 -18.63 14.66
N HIS A 459 14.32 -17.97 13.66
CA HIS A 459 13.22 -18.48 12.83
C HIS A 459 13.56 -18.35 11.33
N ALA A 460 14.73 -18.85 10.93
CA ALA A 460 15.23 -18.69 9.56
C ALA A 460 14.31 -19.33 8.49
N ASP A 461 13.58 -20.37 8.87
CA ASP A 461 12.57 -21.05 8.06
C ASP A 461 11.24 -20.29 7.95
N GLU A 462 11.05 -19.21 8.72
CA GLU A 462 9.87 -18.35 8.71
C GLU A 462 10.07 -17.04 7.93
N GLN A 463 11.25 -16.84 7.32
CA GLN A 463 11.52 -15.62 6.55
C GLN A 463 10.48 -15.41 5.44
N CYS A 464 9.85 -14.24 5.45
CA CYS A 464 8.85 -13.84 4.48
C CYS A 464 9.13 -12.44 3.93
N PHE A 465 8.53 -12.16 2.78
CA PHE A 465 8.40 -10.82 2.22
C PHE A 465 6.94 -10.59 1.84
N ARG A 466 6.57 -9.34 1.66
CA ARG A 466 5.21 -8.91 1.35
C ARG A 466 5.13 -8.38 -0.08
N MET A 467 4.08 -8.76 -0.79
CA MET A 467 3.79 -8.31 -2.15
C MET A 467 2.45 -7.59 -2.18
N GLY A 468 2.48 -6.27 -2.36
CA GLY A 468 1.30 -5.41 -2.46
C GLY A 468 0.70 -5.31 -3.86
N VAL A 469 -0.61 -5.07 -3.95
CA VAL A 469 -1.35 -4.86 -5.21
C VAL A 469 -1.79 -3.41 -5.46
N THR A 470 -1.47 -2.49 -4.55
CA THR A 470 -1.93 -1.09 -4.65
C THR A 470 -1.13 -0.27 -5.67
N SER A 471 0.14 -0.60 -5.88
CA SER A 471 1.11 0.24 -6.59
C SER A 471 1.27 -0.05 -8.08
N LEU A 472 0.63 -1.09 -8.59
CA LEU A 472 0.79 -1.54 -9.98
C LEU A 472 -0.52 -1.98 -10.62
N ASP A 473 -0.57 -1.87 -11.94
CA ASP A 473 -1.68 -2.35 -12.76
C ASP A 473 -1.75 -3.89 -12.83
N GLU A 474 -2.95 -4.43 -13.01
CA GLU A 474 -3.22 -5.87 -13.11
C GLU A 474 -2.36 -6.55 -14.18
N SER A 475 -2.21 -5.91 -15.35
CA SER A 475 -1.44 -6.47 -16.47
C SER A 475 0.04 -6.72 -16.16
N LYS A 476 0.58 -6.03 -15.13
CA LYS A 476 1.98 -6.13 -14.71
C LYS A 476 2.21 -7.22 -13.66
N ILE A 477 1.16 -7.71 -13.01
CA ILE A 477 1.26 -8.64 -11.89
C ILE A 477 1.85 -9.98 -12.34
N ARG A 478 1.21 -10.64 -13.31
CA ARG A 478 1.66 -11.95 -13.79
C ARG A 478 3.10 -11.95 -14.33
N PRO A 479 3.51 -11.01 -15.21
CA PRO A 479 4.91 -10.93 -15.66
C PRO A 479 5.89 -10.65 -14.52
N GLY A 480 5.51 -9.79 -13.55
CA GLY A 480 6.33 -9.46 -12.40
C GLY A 480 6.59 -10.67 -11.50
N VAL A 481 5.55 -11.44 -11.18
CA VAL A 481 5.67 -12.68 -10.38
C VAL A 481 6.51 -13.72 -11.11
N LYS A 482 6.30 -13.91 -12.42
CA LYS A 482 7.10 -14.83 -13.23
C LYS A 482 8.59 -14.49 -13.15
N LYS A 483 8.95 -13.21 -13.32
CA LYS A 483 10.34 -12.74 -13.26
C LYS A 483 10.93 -12.86 -11.84
N LEU A 484 10.13 -12.60 -10.80
CA LEU A 484 10.54 -12.83 -9.42
C LEU A 484 10.85 -14.31 -9.18
N ALA A 485 9.99 -15.21 -9.68
CA ALA A 485 10.21 -16.65 -9.56
C ALA A 485 11.47 -17.10 -10.32
N GLU A 486 11.77 -16.51 -11.48
CA GLU A 486 13.04 -16.71 -12.20
C GLU A 486 14.24 -16.30 -11.34
N LEU A 487 14.18 -15.11 -10.73
CA LEU A 487 15.25 -14.59 -9.88
C LEU A 487 15.48 -15.42 -8.61
N ILE A 488 14.41 -15.79 -7.89
CA ILE A 488 14.50 -16.65 -6.70
C ILE A 488 15.22 -17.96 -7.05
N ARG A 489 14.94 -18.53 -8.23
CA ARG A 489 15.61 -19.75 -8.71
C ARG A 489 17.09 -19.53 -8.99
N GLU A 490 17.46 -18.43 -9.62
CA GLU A 490 18.87 -18.10 -9.90
C GLU A 490 19.68 -17.93 -8.61
N LEU A 491 19.12 -17.23 -7.62
CA LEU A 491 19.80 -16.94 -6.36
C LEU A 491 19.88 -18.17 -5.43
N SER A 492 18.93 -19.11 -5.52
CA SER A 492 18.92 -20.32 -4.67
C SER A 492 20.05 -21.31 -4.95
N GLY A 493 20.78 -21.17 -6.07
CA GLY A 493 22.09 -21.82 -6.30
C GLY A 493 22.18 -23.36 -6.43
N LYS A 494 21.24 -24.20 -5.94
CA LYS A 494 21.30 -25.68 -6.08
C LYS A 494 19.93 -26.40 -6.07
N GLN A 495 19.92 -27.53 -6.80
CA GLN A 495 18.87 -28.49 -7.18
C GLN A 495 17.56 -28.53 -6.37
N TRP A 496 16.52 -27.91 -6.93
CA TRP A 496 15.16 -28.44 -6.80
C TRP A 496 15.16 -29.90 -7.27
N LEU A 497 14.29 -30.77 -6.74
CA LEU A 497 14.14 -32.14 -7.22
C LEU A 497 13.91 -32.10 -8.75
N THR A 498 14.93 -32.48 -9.50
CA THR A 498 14.85 -32.70 -10.94
C THR A 498 14.60 -34.17 -11.19
N LEU A 499 14.05 -34.51 -12.35
CA LEU A 499 13.92 -35.88 -12.84
C LEU A 499 15.24 -36.67 -12.74
N GLU A 500 16.37 -35.99 -12.88
CA GLU A 500 17.71 -36.59 -12.77
C GLU A 500 18.10 -36.96 -11.33
N ASN A 501 17.61 -36.22 -10.32
CA ASN A 501 17.93 -36.44 -8.90
C ASN A 501 16.74 -36.98 -8.09
N HIS A 502 15.59 -37.21 -8.74
CA HIS A 502 14.40 -37.73 -8.08
C HIS A 502 14.51 -39.26 -7.94
N PRO A 503 14.15 -39.83 -6.77
CA PRO A 503 14.35 -41.26 -6.51
C PRO A 503 13.52 -42.18 -7.42
N TYR A 504 12.50 -41.65 -8.10
CA TYR A 504 11.59 -42.41 -8.95
C TYR A 504 11.67 -41.94 -10.41
N LYS A 505 11.68 -42.92 -11.33
CA LYS A 505 11.70 -42.67 -12.77
C LYS A 505 10.34 -42.17 -13.29
N PRO A 506 10.33 -41.32 -14.33
CA PRO A 506 9.10 -40.90 -14.99
C PRO A 506 8.36 -42.09 -15.60
N LEU A 507 7.03 -42.07 -15.48
CA LEU A 507 6.13 -43.08 -16.02
C LEU A 507 6.03 -42.99 -17.56
N SER A 508 5.82 -44.12 -18.22
CA SER A 508 5.44 -44.16 -19.64
C SER A 508 4.00 -43.69 -19.83
N GLY A 509 3.62 -43.34 -21.07
CA GLY A 509 2.25 -42.90 -21.37
C GLY A 509 1.18 -43.95 -21.02
N GLU A 510 1.48 -45.23 -21.18
CA GLU A 510 0.58 -46.31 -20.76
C GLU A 510 0.43 -46.38 -19.23
N GLN A 511 1.52 -46.20 -18.49
CA GLN A 511 1.52 -46.19 -17.03
C GLN A 511 0.77 -44.97 -16.47
N ILE A 512 0.96 -43.79 -17.07
CA ILE A 512 0.21 -42.57 -16.73
C ILE A 512 -1.28 -42.82 -16.94
N ARG A 513 -1.67 -43.37 -18.10
CA ARG A 513 -3.08 -43.67 -18.40
C ARG A 513 -3.67 -44.63 -17.37
N ALA A 514 -2.96 -45.71 -17.05
CA ALA A 514 -3.44 -46.72 -16.10
C ALA A 514 -3.66 -46.16 -14.69
N GLN A 515 -2.84 -45.21 -14.24
CA GLN A 515 -2.92 -44.68 -12.87
C GLN A 515 -3.82 -43.46 -12.70
N LEU A 516 -3.95 -42.62 -13.74
CA LEU A 516 -4.67 -41.34 -13.62
C LEU A 516 -6.09 -41.37 -14.18
N THR A 517 -6.43 -42.33 -15.04
CA THR A 517 -7.77 -42.43 -15.60
C THR A 517 -8.79 -42.79 -14.52
N GLY A 518 -9.79 -41.92 -14.28
CA GLY A 518 -10.80 -42.12 -13.24
C GLY A 518 -10.30 -41.83 -11.82
N ALA A 519 -9.12 -41.24 -11.67
CA ALA A 519 -8.53 -40.91 -10.38
C ALA A 519 -9.03 -39.56 -9.85
N THR A 520 -9.15 -39.44 -8.53
CA THR A 520 -9.33 -38.16 -7.86
C THR A 520 -8.02 -37.77 -7.19
N LEU A 521 -7.48 -36.61 -7.57
CA LEU A 521 -6.28 -36.04 -6.97
C LEU A 521 -6.69 -35.07 -5.86
N LEU A 522 -6.17 -35.31 -4.67
CA LEU A 522 -6.28 -34.42 -3.53
C LEU A 522 -5.01 -33.58 -3.47
N THR A 523 -5.17 -32.29 -3.66
CA THR A 523 -4.13 -31.30 -3.44
C THR A 523 -4.63 -30.25 -2.46
N LYS A 524 -3.78 -29.30 -2.13
CA LYS A 524 -4.18 -28.08 -1.43
C LYS A 524 -3.97 -26.92 -2.38
N THR A 525 -4.84 -25.93 -2.31
CA THR A 525 -4.45 -24.61 -2.81
C THR A 525 -3.26 -24.11 -1.98
N VAL A 526 -2.52 -23.15 -2.50
CA VAL A 526 -1.42 -22.47 -1.79
C VAL A 526 -1.78 -21.91 -0.40
N TYR A 527 -3.06 -21.70 -0.10
CA TYR A 527 -3.55 -21.23 1.21
C TYR A 527 -3.85 -22.39 2.17
N GLY A 528 -3.50 -23.62 1.78
CA GLY A 528 -3.78 -24.82 2.54
C GLY A 528 -5.23 -25.32 2.43
N ALA A 529 -6.09 -24.64 1.66
CA ALA A 529 -7.48 -25.08 1.45
C ALA A 529 -7.52 -26.36 0.62
N PRO A 530 -8.43 -27.30 0.90
CA PRO A 530 -8.54 -28.52 0.12
C PRO A 530 -8.90 -28.19 -1.33
N CYS A 531 -8.24 -28.88 -2.27
CA CYS A 531 -8.56 -28.84 -3.69
C CYS A 531 -8.62 -30.26 -4.23
N THR A 532 -9.69 -30.57 -4.97
CA THR A 532 -9.92 -31.87 -5.57
C THR A 532 -9.97 -31.75 -7.08
N ILE A 533 -9.19 -32.57 -7.77
CA ILE A 533 -9.20 -32.66 -9.24
C ILE A 533 -9.65 -34.07 -9.61
N GLU A 534 -10.83 -34.19 -10.19
CA GLU A 534 -11.35 -35.45 -10.73
C GLU A 534 -10.95 -35.59 -12.20
N LEU A 535 -10.27 -36.69 -12.54
CA LEU A 535 -9.84 -37.01 -13.90
C LEU A 535 -10.80 -38.04 -14.50
N LYS A 536 -11.68 -37.61 -15.41
CA LYS A 536 -12.66 -38.50 -16.04
C LYS A 536 -12.04 -39.37 -17.14
N MET A 537 -12.70 -40.48 -17.43
CA MET A 537 -12.24 -41.46 -18.43
C MET A 537 -12.23 -40.92 -19.87
N ASN A 538 -13.09 -39.95 -20.17
CA ASN A 538 -13.20 -39.33 -21.49
C ASN A 538 -12.15 -38.23 -21.75
N GLY A 539 -11.23 -37.99 -20.80
CA GLY A 539 -10.21 -36.94 -20.90
C GLY A 539 -10.65 -35.60 -20.33
N GLU A 540 -11.87 -35.46 -19.81
CA GLU A 540 -12.25 -34.27 -19.04
C GLU A 540 -11.63 -34.28 -17.65
N MET A 541 -11.41 -33.10 -17.07
CA MET A 541 -11.08 -32.91 -15.67
C MET A 541 -11.99 -31.86 -15.02
N VAL A 542 -12.31 -32.07 -13.75
CA VAL A 542 -13.14 -31.16 -12.95
C VAL A 542 -12.39 -30.83 -11.67
N GLY A 543 -12.19 -29.53 -11.41
CA GLY A 543 -11.53 -29.02 -10.22
C GLY A 543 -12.52 -28.35 -9.28
N CYS A 544 -12.41 -28.61 -7.98
CA CYS A 544 -13.12 -27.90 -6.92
C CYS A 544 -12.11 -27.45 -5.85
N ALA A 545 -12.17 -26.19 -5.42
CA ALA A 545 -11.28 -25.64 -4.39
C ALA A 545 -12.04 -24.81 -3.33
N GLY A 546 -11.62 -24.89 -2.06
CA GLY A 546 -12.13 -24.05 -0.97
C GLY A 546 -12.88 -24.82 0.14
N HIS A 547 -13.31 -24.10 1.20
CA HIS A 547 -14.02 -24.66 2.37
C HIS A 547 -15.55 -24.64 2.21
N ALA A 548 -16.06 -24.84 0.99
CA ALA A 548 -17.47 -25.08 0.64
C ALA A 548 -17.64 -25.27 -0.88
N ASP A 549 -16.62 -25.75 -1.60
CA ASP A 549 -16.58 -25.76 -3.08
C ASP A 549 -16.80 -24.37 -3.71
N GLU A 550 -16.07 -23.35 -3.21
CA GLU A 550 -16.28 -21.94 -3.60
C GLU A 550 -15.78 -21.62 -5.02
N GLU A 551 -14.77 -22.35 -5.52
CA GLU A 551 -14.25 -22.23 -6.88
C GLU A 551 -14.33 -23.57 -7.62
N HIS A 552 -14.82 -23.52 -8.86
CA HIS A 552 -14.92 -24.65 -9.77
C HIS A 552 -14.32 -24.30 -11.11
N ASP A 553 -13.66 -25.28 -11.73
CA ASP A 553 -13.20 -25.16 -13.10
C ASP A 553 -13.24 -26.51 -13.82
N THR A 554 -13.37 -26.47 -15.13
CA THR A 554 -13.35 -27.64 -16.00
C THR A 554 -12.21 -27.55 -16.99
N GLY A 555 -11.82 -28.70 -17.53
CA GLY A 555 -10.78 -28.73 -18.54
C GLY A 555 -10.60 -30.09 -19.14
N ASN A 556 -9.51 -30.24 -19.88
CA ASN A 556 -9.15 -31.48 -20.54
C ASN A 556 -7.73 -31.90 -20.16
N TRP A 557 -7.51 -33.19 -20.06
CA TRP A 557 -6.21 -33.81 -19.89
C TRP A 557 -6.01 -34.90 -20.95
N TRP A 558 -4.77 -35.07 -21.39
CA TRP A 558 -4.40 -36.08 -22.37
C TRP A 558 -2.95 -36.51 -22.18
N ILE A 559 -2.50 -37.47 -22.98
CA ILE A 559 -1.15 -38.00 -22.92
C ILE A 559 -0.53 -37.92 -24.31
N GLU A 560 0.65 -37.32 -24.41
CA GLU A 560 1.39 -37.13 -25.65
C GLU A 560 2.88 -37.26 -25.32
N ASP A 561 3.64 -38.05 -26.09
CA ASP A 561 5.08 -38.30 -25.90
C ASP A 561 5.50 -38.71 -24.47
N ASN A 562 4.78 -39.66 -23.85
CA ASN A 562 4.98 -40.09 -22.45
C ASN A 562 4.87 -38.94 -21.42
N ARG A 563 4.20 -37.86 -21.77
CA ARG A 563 3.92 -36.74 -20.87
C ARG A 563 2.43 -36.61 -20.65
N TRP A 564 2.06 -36.23 -19.44
CA TRP A 564 0.70 -35.88 -19.09
C TRP A 564 0.48 -34.40 -19.39
N PHE A 565 -0.51 -34.09 -20.21
CA PHE A 565 -0.91 -32.73 -20.52
C PHE A 565 -2.24 -32.41 -19.87
N ARG A 566 -2.40 -31.15 -19.48
CA ARG A 566 -3.68 -30.59 -19.07
C ARG A 566 -3.88 -29.19 -19.63
N GLN A 567 -5.14 -28.83 -19.77
CA GLN A 567 -5.59 -27.48 -20.06
C GLN A 567 -6.93 -27.24 -19.38
N TRP A 568 -6.95 -26.31 -18.44
CA TRP A 568 -8.15 -25.79 -17.80
C TRP A 568 -8.86 -24.77 -18.69
N GLU A 569 -10.11 -24.42 -18.39
CA GLU A 569 -10.79 -23.29 -19.02
C GLU A 569 -10.25 -21.97 -18.44
N ASP A 570 -10.19 -21.85 -17.11
CA ASP A 570 -9.80 -20.61 -16.43
C ASP A 570 -8.54 -20.77 -15.56
N TRP A 571 -8.40 -21.86 -14.82
CA TRP A 571 -7.29 -22.10 -13.90
C TRP A 571 -5.95 -22.20 -14.63
N ALA A 572 -4.88 -21.77 -13.96
CA ALA A 572 -3.54 -21.69 -14.55
C ALA A 572 -3.54 -20.97 -15.92
N TYR A 573 -4.42 -19.97 -16.09
CA TYR A 573 -4.57 -19.14 -17.28
C TYR A 573 -5.02 -19.89 -18.54
N GLY A 574 -5.66 -21.05 -18.39
CA GLY A 574 -6.08 -21.90 -19.50
C GLY A 574 -4.93 -22.38 -20.37
N GLU A 575 -3.70 -22.39 -19.84
CA GLU A 575 -2.52 -22.79 -20.60
C GLU A 575 -2.46 -24.29 -20.81
N LYS A 576 -2.08 -24.69 -22.04
CA LYS A 576 -1.68 -26.07 -22.33
C LYS A 576 -0.34 -26.34 -21.65
N LEU A 577 -0.38 -27.12 -20.56
CA LEU A 577 0.80 -27.49 -19.78
C LEU A 577 1.07 -28.98 -19.92
N GLY A 578 2.34 -29.34 -20.15
CA GLY A 578 2.81 -30.73 -20.30
C GLY A 578 3.84 -31.08 -19.23
N PHE A 579 3.68 -32.27 -18.63
CA PHE A 579 4.44 -32.70 -17.47
C PHE A 579 4.97 -34.13 -17.64
N TYR A 580 6.19 -34.37 -17.17
CA TYR A 580 6.59 -35.72 -16.80
C TYR A 580 5.98 -36.05 -15.44
N VAL A 581 5.61 -37.29 -15.22
CA VAL A 581 4.90 -37.72 -14.01
C VAL A 581 5.66 -38.86 -13.36
N THR A 582 5.85 -38.78 -12.05
CA THR A 582 6.27 -39.92 -11.23
C THR A 582 5.18 -40.19 -10.21
N VAL A 583 4.91 -41.46 -9.92
CA VAL A 583 4.00 -41.85 -8.84
C VAL A 583 4.71 -42.86 -7.94
N HIS A 584 4.63 -42.62 -6.63
CA HIS A 584 5.09 -43.56 -5.61
C HIS A 584 4.01 -43.72 -4.54
N GLU A 585 3.61 -44.96 -4.28
CA GLU A 585 2.45 -45.30 -3.46
C GLU A 585 1.18 -44.56 -3.96
N ASN A 586 0.71 -43.56 -3.22
CA ASN A 586 -0.42 -42.72 -3.58
C ASN A 586 -0.02 -41.28 -3.86
N ARG A 587 1.27 -40.96 -4.00
CA ARG A 587 1.74 -39.60 -4.24
C ARG A 587 2.18 -39.42 -5.67
N ILE A 588 1.62 -38.42 -6.35
CA ILE A 588 2.02 -37.99 -7.68
C ILE A 588 2.92 -36.76 -7.58
N SER A 589 3.95 -36.70 -8.41
CA SER A 589 4.81 -35.53 -8.61
C SER A 589 4.82 -35.16 -10.09
N TRP A 590 4.61 -33.89 -10.40
CA TRP A 590 4.68 -33.36 -11.77
C TRP A 590 5.98 -32.63 -12.01
N PHE A 591 6.58 -32.84 -13.17
CA PHE A 591 7.81 -32.18 -13.58
C PHE A 591 7.60 -31.46 -14.91
N ASN A 592 8.11 -30.25 -15.06
CA ASN A 592 8.02 -29.49 -16.30
C ASN A 592 8.92 -30.07 -17.41
N GLN A 593 8.92 -29.40 -18.57
CA GLN A 593 9.70 -29.75 -19.76
C GLN A 593 11.21 -29.84 -19.51
N ASN A 594 11.73 -29.06 -18.56
CA ASN A 594 13.13 -29.07 -18.14
C ASN A 594 13.42 -30.12 -17.05
N GLY A 595 12.46 -31.01 -16.80
CA GLY A 595 12.54 -32.07 -15.80
C GLY A 595 12.51 -31.60 -14.36
N ARG A 596 11.93 -30.44 -14.05
CA ARG A 596 11.91 -29.88 -12.68
C ARG A 596 10.57 -30.08 -12.03
N ILE A 597 10.52 -30.50 -10.76
CA ILE A 597 9.27 -30.65 -10.02
C ILE A 597 8.51 -29.31 -9.98
N ILE A 598 7.20 -29.36 -10.21
CA ILE A 598 6.28 -28.22 -10.21
C ILE A 598 5.31 -28.29 -9.05
N ASP A 599 4.79 -29.48 -8.76
CA ASP A 599 3.78 -29.69 -7.73
C ASP A 599 3.70 -31.18 -7.35
N THR A 600 3.02 -31.50 -6.24
CA THR A 600 2.68 -32.86 -5.82
C THR A 600 1.23 -32.96 -5.36
N ALA A 601 0.60 -34.13 -5.56
CA ALA A 601 -0.73 -34.40 -5.02
C ALA A 601 -0.83 -35.83 -4.48
N VAL A 602 -1.93 -36.11 -3.78
CA VAL A 602 -2.25 -37.45 -3.29
C VAL A 602 -3.39 -38.02 -4.12
N ILE A 603 -3.17 -39.18 -4.73
CA ILE A 603 -4.18 -39.94 -5.45
C ILE A 603 -5.08 -40.62 -4.42
N LYS A 604 -6.37 -40.24 -4.39
CA LYS A 604 -7.38 -40.94 -3.60
C LYS A 604 -7.76 -42.21 -4.36
N GLN A 605 -7.37 -43.38 -3.82
CA GLN A 605 -7.78 -44.65 -4.41
C GLN A 605 -9.31 -44.83 -4.26
N ASN A 606 -10.01 -44.94 -5.39
CA ASN A 606 -11.40 -45.37 -5.41
C ASN A 606 -11.45 -46.83 -4.95
N ALA A 607 -12.28 -47.13 -3.95
CA ALA A 607 -12.41 -48.45 -3.32
C ALA A 607 -12.98 -49.56 -4.22
N SER A 608 -12.96 -49.39 -5.55
CA SER A 608 -13.79 -50.15 -6.50
C SER A 608 -13.01 -51.00 -7.50
N SER A 609 -11.69 -51.19 -7.34
CA SER A 609 -10.86 -51.88 -8.34
C SER A 609 -9.93 -52.97 -7.77
N LYS A 610 -10.33 -53.66 -6.70
CA LYS A 610 -9.60 -54.85 -6.20
C LYS A 610 -10.28 -56.19 -6.47
N THR A 611 -11.31 -56.22 -7.30
CA THR A 611 -12.03 -57.47 -7.62
C THR A 611 -12.08 -57.72 -9.11
N GLN A 612 -10.92 -58.01 -9.72
CA GLN A 612 -10.81 -58.89 -10.88
C GLN A 612 -9.33 -59.06 -11.22
N LEU A 613 -8.75 -60.15 -10.73
CA LEU A 613 -7.66 -60.94 -11.31
C LEU A 613 -7.35 -62.04 -10.28
N VAL A 614 -8.13 -63.12 -10.38
CA VAL A 614 -7.71 -64.49 -10.01
C VAL A 614 -7.44 -65.20 -11.31
#